data_AF-Q3Z857-F1
#
_entry.id   AF-Q3Z857-F1
#
_cell.length_a   1.000
_cell.length_b   1.000
_cell.length_c   1.000
_cell.angle_alpha   90.00
_cell.angle_beta   90.00
_cell.angle_gamma   90.00
#
_symmetry.space_group_name_H-M   'P 1'
#
loop_
_entity.id
_entity.type
_entity.pdbx_description
1 polymer ?
#
loop_
_entity_poly.entity_id
_entity_poly.type
_entity_poly.pdbx_seq_one_letter_code
_entity_poly.pdbx_strand_id
1 'polypeptide(L)'
;MLENAEYIKAEELLDQTQKLYDEGAIFCTASCVDLGNEFEVIYHYNLENGLQMKHLRLKIDKNETVPSISNIYLCASLIENEMQELYQLKLSKIAIDFSGGFLVTKETPKSYMIKAPDYKLIPVERLTAPCQRACPAGIDVSRYVRLCGEGNYDAALAVIKQAMPFPGILGRVCLAPCESACRQGKCGEAISIKQLKRAAYEYGHYTDTATAKPTGKKVAVVGSGPAGLAAAYFLTKKGHKVTVFEALPKAGGYMRVGIPEYALPRQILDAEIENVAKLGVEFKLGTAVNSLSSLKEMGFDATLLALGANQGVRRSNIIAAFSGATDVFKKFGLAVENINGSNVLKVDDDTLSTSQEGVFACGDAVNGPTSVIHAVASGKKAAASIDKYLGSAGKWVYENIVAHEPVSRDTFLERIFPKSKPLSVKYDIKQAKERNEETAGYSREVAAAEGKRCWRCDLEE
;
A
#
# COMPACT_ATOMS: atom_id res chain seq x y z
N MET A 1 22.08 -11.93 -19.33
CA MET A 1 21.26 -10.73 -19.57
C MET A 1 20.80 -10.58 -21.03
N LEU A 2 20.54 -11.67 -21.77
CA LEU A 2 19.97 -11.63 -23.13
C LEU A 2 19.16 -12.92 -23.39
N GLU A 3 18.33 -13.35 -22.44
CA GLU A 3 17.59 -14.62 -22.54
C GLU A 3 16.43 -14.56 -23.56
N ASN A 4 16.03 -13.36 -24.02
CA ASN A 4 14.92 -13.12 -24.96
C ASN A 4 15.35 -12.31 -26.18
N ALA A 5 16.44 -12.70 -26.83
CA ALA A 5 16.93 -12.02 -28.03
C ALA A 5 16.71 -12.87 -29.29
N GLU A 6 15.94 -12.32 -30.23
CA GLU A 6 15.65 -12.96 -31.52
C GLU A 6 16.48 -12.29 -32.61
N TYR A 7 17.21 -13.10 -33.38
CA TYR A 7 17.84 -12.62 -34.60
C TYR A 7 16.80 -12.55 -35.70
N ILE A 8 16.64 -11.36 -36.26
CA ILE A 8 15.70 -11.09 -37.35
C ILE A 8 16.47 -10.51 -38.54
N LYS A 9 15.87 -10.62 -39.72
CA LYS A 9 16.42 -9.95 -40.91
C LYS A 9 16.06 -8.47 -40.92
N ALA A 10 16.85 -7.65 -41.61
CA ALA A 10 16.57 -6.22 -41.77
C ALA A 10 15.20 -5.93 -42.39
N GLU A 11 14.75 -6.78 -43.32
CA GLU A 11 13.42 -6.70 -43.94
C GLU A 11 12.26 -6.93 -42.96
N GLU A 12 12.48 -7.69 -41.89
CA GLU A 12 11.48 -8.03 -40.87
C GLU A 12 11.39 -6.99 -39.75
N LEU A 13 12.35 -6.05 -39.68
CA LEU A 13 12.48 -5.10 -38.58
C LEU A 13 11.22 -4.28 -38.34
N LEU A 14 10.63 -3.73 -39.39
CA LEU A 14 9.43 -2.89 -39.27
C LEU A 14 8.23 -3.70 -38.81
N ASP A 15 8.00 -4.88 -39.37
CA ASP A 15 6.86 -5.73 -39.03
C ASP A 15 6.96 -6.24 -37.58
N GLN A 16 8.15 -6.65 -37.16
CA GLN A 16 8.41 -7.08 -35.78
C GLN A 16 8.28 -5.90 -34.80
N THR A 17 8.75 -4.73 -35.18
CA THR A 17 8.60 -3.51 -34.37
C THR A 17 7.14 -3.07 -34.25
N GLN A 18 6.36 -3.19 -35.34
CA GLN A 18 4.94 -2.88 -35.34
C GLN A 18 4.17 -3.86 -34.45
N LYS A 19 4.49 -5.16 -34.53
CA LYS A 19 3.90 -6.17 -33.65
C LYS A 19 4.16 -5.86 -32.17
N LEU A 20 5.40 -5.48 -31.84
CA LEU A 20 5.76 -5.06 -30.48
C LEU A 20 4.99 -3.80 -30.04
N TYR A 21 4.86 -2.82 -30.93
CA TYR A 21 4.06 -1.62 -30.66
C TYR A 21 2.58 -1.95 -30.40
N ASP A 22 2.01 -2.86 -31.18
CA ASP A 22 0.62 -3.31 -31.02
C ASP A 22 0.42 -4.13 -29.74
N GLU A 23 1.46 -4.83 -29.28
CA GLU A 23 1.54 -5.52 -27.98
C GLU A 23 1.76 -4.53 -26.80
N GLY A 24 1.93 -3.24 -27.06
CA GLY A 24 2.13 -2.20 -26.04
C GLY A 24 3.57 -2.07 -25.54
N ALA A 25 4.55 -2.55 -26.30
CA ALA A 25 5.96 -2.38 -25.97
C ALA A 25 6.39 -0.91 -26.01
N ILE A 26 7.37 -0.56 -25.19
CA ILE A 26 8.03 0.75 -25.19
C ILE A 26 9.44 0.58 -25.75
N PHE A 27 9.77 1.31 -26.82
CA PHE A 27 11.14 1.39 -27.30
C PHE A 27 12.01 2.15 -26.28
N CYS A 28 13.07 1.51 -25.80
CA CYS A 28 13.96 2.07 -24.78
C CYS A 28 15.18 2.73 -25.39
N THR A 29 15.92 1.97 -26.20
CA THR A 29 17.18 2.39 -26.83
C THR A 29 17.58 1.41 -27.92
N ALA A 30 18.59 1.76 -28.71
CA ALA A 30 19.24 0.84 -29.65
C ALA A 30 20.77 0.91 -29.49
N SER A 31 21.44 -0.20 -29.75
CA SER A 31 22.90 -0.32 -29.68
C SER A 31 23.45 -0.77 -31.03
N CYS A 32 24.61 -0.25 -31.44
CA CYS A 32 25.29 -0.65 -32.67
C CYS A 32 26.75 -0.99 -32.35
N VAL A 33 27.23 -2.13 -32.84
CA VAL A 33 28.61 -2.61 -32.64
C VAL A 33 29.20 -2.99 -33.99
N ASP A 34 30.41 -2.49 -34.29
CA ASP A 34 31.19 -2.90 -35.47
C ASP A 34 31.94 -4.21 -35.18
N LEU A 35 31.61 -5.27 -35.93
CA LEU A 35 32.25 -6.58 -35.84
C LEU A 35 33.33 -6.78 -36.92
N GLY A 36 33.76 -5.71 -37.58
CA GLY A 36 34.75 -5.71 -38.66
C GLY A 36 34.09 -5.80 -40.04
N ASN A 37 33.49 -6.94 -40.35
CA ASN A 37 32.84 -7.19 -41.65
C ASN A 37 31.35 -6.81 -41.69
N GLU A 38 30.70 -6.82 -40.52
CA GLU A 38 29.26 -6.57 -40.34
C GLU A 38 29.04 -5.67 -39.11
N PHE A 39 27.86 -5.04 -39.03
CA PHE A 39 27.37 -4.40 -37.82
C PHE A 39 26.40 -5.33 -37.09
N GLU A 40 26.48 -5.36 -35.76
CA GLU A 40 25.39 -5.86 -34.94
C GLU A 40 24.58 -4.68 -34.39
N VAL A 41 23.30 -4.64 -34.74
CA VAL A 41 22.35 -3.64 -34.21
C VAL A 41 21.31 -4.34 -33.36
N ILE A 42 21.07 -3.81 -32.16
CA ILE A 42 20.09 -4.35 -31.22
C ILE A 42 19.11 -3.25 -30.85
N TYR A 43 17.83 -3.47 -31.12
CA TYR A 43 16.75 -2.61 -30.65
C TYR A 43 16.17 -3.19 -29.36
N HIS A 44 16.13 -2.38 -28.31
CA HIS A 44 15.70 -2.79 -26.96
C HIS A 44 14.30 -2.28 -26.67
N TYR A 45 13.41 -3.20 -26.33
CA TYR A 45 12.02 -2.92 -26.00
C TYR A 45 11.70 -3.39 -24.59
N ASN A 46 10.86 -2.63 -23.90
CA ASN A 46 10.31 -2.96 -22.61
C ASN A 46 8.84 -3.34 -22.76
N LEU A 47 8.48 -4.49 -22.21
CA LEU A 47 7.11 -4.99 -22.11
C LEU A 47 6.67 -4.93 -20.64
N GLU A 48 5.36 -4.77 -20.42
CA GLU A 48 4.76 -4.79 -19.08
C GLU A 48 5.38 -3.78 -18.08
N ASN A 49 5.56 -2.52 -18.49
CA ASN A 49 6.02 -1.43 -17.61
C ASN A 49 7.32 -1.71 -16.83
N GLY A 50 8.32 -2.38 -17.44
CA GLY A 50 9.65 -2.57 -16.85
C GLY A 50 9.95 -3.97 -16.34
N LEU A 51 9.00 -4.91 -16.44
CA LEU A 51 9.15 -6.26 -15.90
C LEU A 51 9.79 -7.23 -16.90
N GLN A 52 9.69 -6.97 -18.20
CA GLN A 52 10.23 -7.85 -19.24
C GLN A 52 10.92 -7.06 -20.36
N MET A 53 12.15 -7.46 -20.69
CA MET A 53 12.89 -6.92 -21.84
C MET A 53 12.78 -7.86 -23.04
N LYS A 54 12.60 -7.29 -24.23
CA LYS A 54 12.66 -7.99 -25.51
C LYS A 54 13.64 -7.29 -26.45
N HIS A 55 14.39 -8.07 -27.22
CA HIS A 55 15.46 -7.56 -28.06
C HIS A 55 15.32 -8.08 -29.49
N LEU A 56 15.29 -7.15 -30.45
CA LEU A 56 15.41 -7.48 -31.87
C LEU A 56 16.86 -7.27 -32.29
N ARG A 57 17.55 -8.35 -32.69
CA ARG A 57 18.96 -8.32 -33.10
C ARG A 57 19.08 -8.47 -34.61
N LEU A 58 19.95 -7.67 -35.20
CA LEU A 58 20.24 -7.67 -36.62
C LEU A 58 21.74 -7.76 -36.83
N LYS A 59 22.12 -8.57 -37.82
CA LYS A 59 23.45 -8.55 -38.42
C LYS A 59 23.32 -7.93 -39.80
N ILE A 60 24.05 -6.85 -40.02
CA ILE A 60 23.88 -5.98 -41.19
C ILE A 60 25.22 -5.84 -41.88
N ASP A 61 25.29 -6.18 -43.16
CA ASP A 61 26.49 -5.95 -43.94
C ASP A 61 26.76 -4.43 -44.05
N LYS A 62 28.03 -4.00 -44.06
CA LYS A 62 28.39 -2.56 -44.08
C LYS A 62 27.80 -1.74 -45.24
N ASN A 63 27.37 -2.40 -46.31
CA ASN A 63 26.76 -1.77 -47.46
C ASN A 63 25.23 -1.86 -47.50
N GLU A 64 24.64 -2.69 -46.65
CA GLU A 64 23.20 -2.92 -46.57
C GLU A 64 22.49 -1.71 -45.97
N THR A 65 21.25 -1.46 -46.42
CA THR A 65 20.41 -0.37 -45.91
C THR A 65 19.28 -0.95 -45.08
N VAL A 66 19.12 -0.44 -43.87
CA VAL A 66 18.13 -0.92 -42.90
C VAL A 66 16.95 0.06 -42.84
N PRO A 67 15.71 -0.40 -42.76
CA PRO A 67 14.58 0.49 -42.54
C PRO A 67 14.59 1.08 -41.13
N SER A 68 14.37 2.38 -41.01
CA SER A 68 14.29 3.06 -39.73
C SER A 68 12.96 2.78 -39.01
N ILE A 69 13.02 2.49 -37.71
CA ILE A 69 11.84 2.28 -36.87
C ILE A 69 11.19 3.59 -36.39
N SER A 70 11.80 4.73 -36.69
CA SER A 70 11.36 6.04 -36.19
C SER A 70 9.96 6.47 -36.65
N ASN A 71 9.41 5.84 -37.69
CA ASN A 71 8.01 6.06 -38.07
C ASN A 71 7.00 5.37 -37.13
N ILE A 72 7.46 4.44 -36.31
CA ILE A 72 6.69 3.76 -35.25
C ILE A 72 7.04 4.42 -33.91
N TYR A 73 8.33 4.58 -33.61
CA TYR A 73 8.83 5.23 -32.40
C TYR A 73 9.67 6.47 -32.75
N LEU A 74 9.06 7.65 -32.80
CA LEU A 74 9.73 8.89 -33.24
C LEU A 74 11.06 9.18 -32.50
N CYS A 75 11.14 8.83 -31.21
CA CYS A 75 12.35 8.99 -30.40
C CYS A 75 13.55 8.19 -30.94
N ALA A 76 13.34 7.11 -31.69
CA ALA A 76 14.41 6.35 -32.33
C ALA A 76 15.21 7.17 -33.34
N SER A 77 14.63 8.24 -33.91
CA SER A 77 15.32 9.14 -34.84
C SER A 77 16.64 9.66 -34.27
N LEU A 78 16.72 9.91 -32.97
CA LEU A 78 17.96 10.40 -32.35
C LEU A 78 19.05 9.33 -32.39
N ILE A 79 18.76 8.13 -31.88
CA ILE A 79 19.74 7.06 -31.81
C ILE A 79 20.15 6.58 -33.21
N GLU A 80 19.17 6.50 -34.12
CA GLU A 80 19.41 6.10 -35.51
C GLU A 80 20.29 7.11 -36.25
N ASN A 81 20.07 8.42 -36.09
CA ASN A 81 20.98 9.43 -36.65
C ASN A 81 22.39 9.35 -36.05
N GLU A 82 22.51 9.04 -34.75
CA GLU A 82 23.83 8.88 -34.09
C GLU A 82 24.57 7.67 -34.66
N MET A 83 23.85 6.57 -34.96
CA MET A 83 24.42 5.42 -35.65
C MET A 83 24.88 5.75 -37.08
N GLN A 84 24.12 6.57 -37.82
CA GLN A 84 24.57 7.05 -39.15
C GLN A 84 25.86 7.89 -39.03
N GLU A 85 25.95 8.79 -38.06
CA GLU A 85 27.12 9.65 -37.86
C GLU A 85 28.37 8.86 -37.45
N LEU A 86 28.27 8.06 -36.40
CA LEU A 86 29.41 7.36 -35.79
C LEU A 86 29.86 6.14 -36.60
N TYR A 87 28.92 5.36 -37.12
CA TYR A 87 29.20 4.07 -37.75
C TYR A 87 28.97 4.06 -39.25
N GLN A 88 28.46 5.16 -39.83
CA GLN A 88 28.11 5.23 -41.26
C GLN A 88 27.07 4.16 -41.66
N LEU A 89 26.24 3.75 -40.69
CA LEU A 89 25.14 2.82 -40.91
C LEU A 89 24.13 3.45 -41.87
N LYS A 90 23.71 2.74 -42.92
CA LYS A 90 22.74 3.26 -43.89
C LYS A 90 21.32 2.98 -43.41
N LEU A 91 20.59 4.03 -43.07
CA LEU A 91 19.18 3.93 -42.68
C LEU A 91 18.27 4.56 -43.74
N SER A 92 17.11 3.94 -43.97
CA SER A 92 16.11 4.46 -44.91
C SER A 92 14.84 4.89 -44.19
N LYS A 93 14.18 5.92 -44.74
CA LYS A 93 12.88 6.43 -44.26
C LYS A 93 12.90 6.90 -42.80
N ILE A 94 14.01 7.45 -42.33
CA ILE A 94 14.08 8.02 -40.98
C ILE A 94 13.11 9.22 -40.84
N ALA A 95 12.31 9.25 -39.78
CA ALA A 95 11.22 10.20 -39.60
C ALA A 95 11.72 11.65 -39.49
N ILE A 96 12.89 11.84 -38.87
CA ILE A 96 13.64 13.09 -38.87
C ILE A 96 15.08 12.75 -39.24
N ASP A 97 15.51 13.14 -40.43
CA ASP A 97 16.89 12.93 -40.90
C ASP A 97 17.75 14.15 -40.60
N PHE A 98 18.80 13.96 -39.80
CA PHE A 98 19.82 14.98 -39.55
C PHE A 98 21.04 14.80 -40.46
N SER A 99 21.01 13.82 -41.36
CA SER A 99 22.09 13.50 -42.31
C SER A 99 23.44 13.33 -41.62
N GLY A 100 23.44 12.75 -40.42
CA GLY A 100 24.64 12.52 -39.61
C GLY A 100 25.24 13.77 -38.96
N GLY A 101 24.44 14.83 -38.72
CA GLY A 101 24.89 16.02 -38.00
C GLY A 101 23.93 16.44 -36.87
N PHE A 102 24.30 16.18 -35.61
CA PHE A 102 23.58 16.71 -34.45
C PHE A 102 23.87 18.18 -34.14
N LEU A 103 24.89 18.75 -34.78
CA LEU A 103 25.27 20.16 -34.63
C LEU A 103 24.68 21.00 -35.77
N VAL A 104 23.92 22.03 -35.41
CA VAL A 104 23.41 23.00 -36.38
C VAL A 104 24.54 23.96 -36.79
N THR A 105 25.02 23.81 -38.01
CA THR A 105 25.92 24.74 -38.70
C THR A 105 25.14 25.62 -39.68
N LYS A 106 25.82 26.56 -40.34
CA LYS A 106 25.21 27.40 -41.38
C LYS A 106 24.82 26.60 -42.63
N GLU A 107 25.46 25.46 -42.85
CA GLU A 107 25.25 24.57 -43.99
C GLU A 107 24.30 23.40 -43.67
N THR A 108 23.84 23.26 -42.42
CA THR A 108 22.96 22.15 -42.02
C THR A 108 21.65 22.17 -42.83
N PRO A 109 21.27 21.05 -43.48
CA PRO A 109 20.00 20.94 -44.18
C PRO A 109 18.81 21.21 -43.28
N LYS A 110 17.72 21.74 -43.85
CA LYS A 110 16.45 21.83 -43.11
C LYS A 110 15.84 20.45 -42.98
N SER A 111 15.90 19.87 -41.79
CA SER A 111 15.18 18.64 -41.45
C SER A 111 13.70 18.93 -41.26
N TYR A 112 12.84 18.14 -41.88
CA TYR A 112 11.40 18.15 -41.67
C TYR A 112 10.93 16.75 -41.29
N MET A 113 9.84 16.70 -40.52
CA MET A 113 9.23 15.42 -40.16
C MET A 113 8.62 14.78 -41.40
N ILE A 114 9.08 13.58 -41.76
CA ILE A 114 8.62 12.85 -42.96
C ILE A 114 7.20 12.32 -42.76
N LYS A 115 6.86 11.87 -41.54
CA LYS A 115 5.53 11.40 -41.14
C LYS A 115 5.34 11.58 -39.63
N ALA A 116 4.18 12.08 -39.21
CA ALA A 116 3.83 12.07 -37.78
C ALA A 116 3.52 10.63 -37.33
N PRO A 117 4.05 10.15 -36.20
CA PRO A 117 3.66 8.86 -35.66
C PRO A 117 2.20 8.93 -35.18
N ASP A 118 1.47 7.82 -35.31
CA ASP A 118 0.18 7.68 -34.63
C ASP A 118 0.46 7.54 -33.12
N TYR A 119 0.08 8.56 -32.35
CA TYR A 119 0.32 8.58 -30.91
C TYR A 119 -0.89 8.03 -30.15
N LYS A 120 -0.77 6.82 -29.59
CA LYS A 120 -1.69 6.32 -28.56
C LYS A 120 -1.20 6.79 -27.19
N LEU A 121 -2.02 7.59 -26.50
CA LEU A 121 -1.80 7.92 -25.09
C LEU A 121 -1.76 6.63 -24.27
N ILE A 122 -0.65 6.37 -23.59
CA ILE A 122 -0.60 5.33 -22.56
C ILE A 122 -1.48 5.84 -21.41
N PRO A 123 -2.49 5.07 -20.97
CA PRO A 123 -3.31 5.48 -19.84
C PRO A 123 -2.45 5.55 -18.60
N VAL A 124 -2.44 6.69 -17.92
CA VAL A 124 -1.74 6.85 -16.64
C VAL A 124 -2.38 5.91 -15.62
N GLU A 125 -1.61 4.93 -15.14
CA GLU A 125 -2.07 4.00 -14.12
C GLU A 125 -1.79 4.54 -12.72
N ARG A 126 -2.64 4.16 -11.75
CA ARG A 126 -2.43 4.53 -10.35
C ARG A 126 -1.56 3.48 -9.68
N LEU A 127 -0.37 3.88 -9.25
CA LEU A 127 0.58 3.03 -8.54
C LEU A 127 0.39 3.10 -7.02
N THR A 128 0.91 2.09 -6.32
CA THR A 128 0.87 2.08 -4.85
C THR A 128 1.92 3.02 -4.27
N ALA A 129 1.47 4.14 -3.72
CA ALA A 129 2.34 5.16 -3.14
C ALA A 129 3.26 4.59 -2.02
N PRO A 130 4.49 5.12 -1.84
CA PRO A 130 5.40 4.66 -0.78
C PRO A 130 4.80 4.68 0.63
N CYS A 131 4.01 5.71 0.94
CA CYS A 131 3.35 5.84 2.23
C CYS A 131 2.26 4.76 2.46
N GLN A 132 1.58 4.31 1.40
CA GLN A 132 0.64 3.19 1.46
C GLN A 132 1.38 1.86 1.62
N ARG A 133 2.46 1.62 0.87
CA ARG A 133 3.29 0.42 1.02
C ARG A 133 3.88 0.28 2.43
N ALA A 134 4.28 1.40 3.03
CA ALA A 134 4.81 1.42 4.39
C ALA A 134 3.75 1.29 5.49
N CYS A 135 2.45 1.40 5.17
CA CYS A 135 1.39 1.26 6.15
C CYS A 135 1.07 -0.24 6.36
N PRO A 136 1.25 -0.80 7.57
CA PRO A 136 0.98 -2.22 7.80
C PRO A 136 -0.47 -2.63 7.48
N ALA A 137 -1.44 -1.73 7.70
CA ALA A 137 -2.85 -1.99 7.41
C ALA A 137 -3.22 -1.80 5.92
N GLY A 138 -2.28 -1.31 5.09
CA GLY A 138 -2.48 -1.05 3.67
C GLY A 138 -3.50 0.05 3.38
N ILE A 139 -3.58 1.09 4.24
CA ILE A 139 -4.48 2.23 4.04
C ILE A 139 -4.03 3.00 2.79
N ASP A 140 -4.97 3.41 1.93
CA ASP A 140 -4.67 4.34 0.83
C ASP A 140 -4.39 5.75 1.36
N VAL A 141 -3.13 5.94 1.76
CA VAL A 141 -2.66 7.18 2.39
C VAL A 141 -2.75 8.36 1.44
N SER A 142 -2.33 8.17 0.19
CA SER A 142 -2.33 9.23 -0.82
C SER A 142 -3.72 9.86 -0.97
N ARG A 143 -4.74 9.01 -0.95
CA ARG A 143 -6.12 9.38 -1.21
C ARG A 143 -6.78 10.10 -0.04
N TYR A 144 -6.70 9.60 1.19
CA TYR A 144 -7.33 10.31 2.30
C TYR A 144 -6.57 11.62 2.63
N VAL A 145 -5.25 11.67 2.41
CA VAL A 145 -4.47 12.91 2.55
C VAL A 145 -4.96 13.97 1.56
N ARG A 146 -5.18 13.59 0.30
CA ARG A 146 -5.77 14.48 -0.71
C ARG A 146 -7.17 14.94 -0.30
N LEU A 147 -8.05 14.02 0.10
CA LEU A 147 -9.42 14.34 0.53
C LEU A 147 -9.43 15.30 1.74
N CYS A 148 -8.49 15.14 2.69
CA CYS A 148 -8.28 16.13 3.75
C CYS A 148 -7.84 17.49 3.18
N GLY A 149 -6.97 17.50 2.16
CA GLY A 149 -6.56 18.70 1.44
C GLY A 149 -7.71 19.45 0.75
N GLU A 150 -8.72 18.71 0.30
CA GLU A 150 -9.96 19.24 -0.29
C GLU A 150 -11.00 19.65 0.77
N GLY A 151 -10.75 19.36 2.05
CA GLY A 151 -11.71 19.57 3.14
C GLY A 151 -12.83 18.52 3.19
N ASN A 152 -12.76 17.46 2.38
CA ASN A 152 -13.73 16.37 2.35
C ASN A 152 -13.38 15.28 3.40
N TYR A 153 -13.56 15.63 4.67
CA TYR A 153 -13.21 14.75 5.80
C TYR A 153 -14.10 13.51 5.90
N ASP A 154 -15.35 13.57 5.44
CA ASP A 154 -16.26 12.43 5.42
C ASP A 154 -15.73 11.32 4.49
N ALA A 155 -15.35 11.69 3.27
CA ALA A 155 -14.75 10.77 2.32
C ALA A 155 -13.36 10.29 2.79
N ALA A 156 -12.55 11.17 3.39
CA ALA A 156 -11.26 10.79 3.97
C ALA A 156 -11.43 9.72 5.07
N LEU A 157 -12.40 9.92 5.97
CA LEU A 157 -12.73 8.99 7.03
C LEU A 157 -13.24 7.66 6.47
N ALA A 158 -14.07 7.70 5.42
CA ALA A 158 -14.53 6.50 4.72
C ALA A 158 -13.37 5.69 4.13
N VAL A 159 -12.43 6.33 3.43
CA VAL A 159 -11.24 5.67 2.88
C VAL A 159 -10.38 5.03 3.97
N ILE A 160 -10.22 5.68 5.13
CA ILE A 160 -9.47 5.09 6.24
C ILE A 160 -10.20 3.85 6.80
N LYS A 161 -11.52 3.94 6.98
CA LYS A 161 -12.36 2.85 7.54
C LYS A 161 -12.46 1.61 6.65
N GLN A 162 -12.19 1.74 5.35
CA GLN A 162 -12.01 0.58 4.47
C GLN A 162 -10.91 -0.34 4.99
N ALA A 163 -9.78 0.25 5.38
CA ALA A 163 -8.57 -0.49 5.70
C ALA A 163 -8.37 -0.81 7.19
N MET A 164 -9.01 -0.08 8.11
CA MET A 164 -8.97 -0.36 9.55
C MET A 164 -10.07 0.38 10.35
N PRO A 165 -10.47 -0.11 11.54
CA PRO A 165 -11.59 0.45 12.32
C PRO A 165 -11.28 1.62 13.26
N PHE A 166 -10.02 2.01 13.45
CA PHE A 166 -9.57 2.92 14.53
C PHE A 166 -8.87 4.22 14.07
N PRO A 167 -9.46 5.03 13.17
CA PRO A 167 -8.89 6.32 12.75
C PRO A 167 -8.58 7.28 13.91
N GLY A 168 -9.44 7.37 14.93
CA GLY A 168 -9.29 8.29 16.06
C GLY A 168 -8.14 7.93 17.01
N ILE A 169 -8.01 6.63 17.33
CA ILE A 169 -6.91 6.07 18.11
C ILE A 169 -5.61 6.21 17.33
N LEU A 170 -5.55 5.76 16.07
CA LEU A 170 -4.32 5.80 15.27
C LEU A 170 -3.94 7.21 14.81
N GLY A 171 -4.86 8.18 14.82
CA GLY A 171 -4.54 9.59 14.72
C GLY A 171 -3.75 10.13 15.92
N ARG A 172 -3.77 9.43 17.06
CA ARG A 172 -3.09 9.85 18.31
C ARG A 172 -1.86 9.02 18.64
N VAL A 173 -1.93 7.69 18.48
CA VAL A 173 -0.87 6.78 18.98
C VAL A 173 -0.09 6.07 17.89
N CYS A 174 -0.41 6.27 16.61
CA CYS A 174 0.35 5.62 15.54
C CYS A 174 1.80 6.14 15.51
N LEU A 175 2.74 5.22 15.22
CA LEU A 175 4.15 5.53 14.99
C LEU A 175 4.43 6.07 13.57
N ALA A 176 3.38 6.21 12.76
CA ALA A 176 3.42 6.85 11.45
C ALA A 176 4.53 6.37 10.49
N PRO A 177 4.68 5.06 10.23
CA PRO A 177 5.70 4.56 9.28
C PRO A 177 5.53 5.14 7.86
N CYS A 178 4.30 5.52 7.52
CA CYS A 178 3.95 6.22 6.28
C CYS A 178 4.60 7.61 6.15
N GLU A 179 4.86 8.31 7.26
CA GLU A 179 5.59 9.59 7.26
C GLU A 179 7.08 9.36 7.02
N SER A 180 7.66 8.32 7.64
CA SER A 180 9.06 7.92 7.40
C SER A 180 9.32 7.53 5.93
N ALA A 181 8.31 6.96 5.26
CA ALA A 181 8.39 6.61 3.84
C ALA A 181 8.01 7.75 2.88
N CYS A 182 7.62 8.91 3.40
CA CYS A 182 7.18 10.04 2.58
C CYS A 182 8.36 10.60 1.76
N ARG A 183 8.20 10.69 0.43
CA ARG A 183 9.27 11.23 -0.45
C ARG A 183 9.61 12.69 -0.14
N GLN A 184 8.66 13.47 0.37
CA GLN A 184 8.92 14.86 0.79
C GLN A 184 9.94 14.96 1.91
N GLY A 185 10.01 13.97 2.80
CA GLY A 185 11.01 13.92 3.87
C GLY A 185 12.45 13.91 3.36
N LYS A 186 12.69 13.56 2.08
CA LYS A 186 14.02 13.62 1.46
C LYS A 186 14.43 15.02 1.03
N CYS A 187 13.47 15.94 0.84
CA CYS A 187 13.69 17.28 0.31
C CYS A 187 13.14 18.38 1.24
N GLY A 188 12.76 18.03 2.47
CA GLY A 188 12.11 18.92 3.42
C GLY A 188 11.37 18.12 4.50
N GLU A 189 10.24 18.63 4.96
CA GLU A 189 9.40 17.95 5.95
C GLU A 189 8.43 16.98 5.29
N ALA A 190 8.28 15.79 5.88
CA ALA A 190 7.24 14.85 5.50
C ALA A 190 5.83 15.44 5.70
N ILE A 191 4.85 14.91 4.98
CA ILE A 191 3.44 15.20 5.27
C ILE A 191 3.11 14.65 6.66
N SER A 192 2.40 15.44 7.46
CA SER A 192 1.89 15.07 8.80
C SER A 192 0.69 14.12 8.70
N ILE A 193 0.89 12.97 8.07
CA ILE A 193 -0.13 11.98 7.75
C ILE A 193 -0.92 11.52 8.99
N LYS A 194 -0.26 11.34 10.14
CA LYS A 194 -0.89 11.00 11.41
C LYS A 194 -1.88 12.09 11.86
N GLN A 195 -1.51 13.36 11.74
CA GLN A 195 -2.39 14.48 12.07
C GLN A 195 -3.55 14.62 11.08
N LEU A 196 -3.32 14.35 9.79
CA LEU A 196 -4.40 14.32 8.80
C LEU A 196 -5.39 13.18 9.04
N LYS A 197 -4.93 12.02 9.53
CA LYS A 197 -5.80 10.93 9.97
C LYS A 197 -6.65 11.33 11.17
N ARG A 198 -6.04 12.03 12.14
CA ARG A 198 -6.77 12.61 13.27
C ARG A 198 -7.82 13.62 12.82
N ALA A 199 -7.47 14.53 11.91
CA ALA A 199 -8.39 15.51 11.35
C ALA A 199 -9.57 14.84 10.62
N ALA A 200 -9.31 13.80 9.84
CA ALA A 200 -10.38 13.01 9.20
C ALA A 200 -11.37 12.43 10.22
N TYR A 201 -10.87 11.95 11.37
CA TYR A 201 -11.73 11.46 12.46
C TYR A 201 -12.48 12.58 13.19
N GLU A 202 -11.82 13.69 13.52
CA GLU A 202 -12.42 14.77 14.32
C GLU A 202 -13.44 15.60 13.51
N TYR A 203 -13.25 15.71 12.20
CA TYR A 203 -14.07 16.56 11.33
C TYR A 203 -15.02 15.82 10.40
N GLY A 204 -14.80 14.52 10.21
CA GLY A 204 -15.61 13.66 9.35
C GLY A 204 -16.78 13.01 10.09
N HIS A 205 -17.94 12.96 9.45
CA HIS A 205 -19.18 12.38 9.96
C HIS A 205 -19.55 11.14 9.15
N TYR A 206 -18.64 10.17 9.09
CA TYR A 206 -18.85 8.91 8.39
C TYR A 206 -18.97 7.73 9.36
N THR A 207 -20.10 7.03 9.32
CA THR A 207 -20.34 5.79 10.06
C THR A 207 -20.52 4.65 9.07
N ASP A 208 -19.64 3.66 9.16
CA ASP A 208 -19.70 2.51 8.29
C ASP A 208 -20.53 1.39 8.93
N THR A 209 -21.81 1.28 8.60
CA THR A 209 -22.72 0.27 9.17
C THR A 209 -22.99 -0.91 8.23
N ALA A 210 -22.54 -0.85 6.98
CA ALA A 210 -22.84 -1.87 5.98
C ALA A 210 -22.14 -3.19 6.31
N THR A 211 -22.85 -4.32 6.23
CA THR A 211 -22.29 -5.67 6.37
C THR A 211 -22.79 -6.54 5.22
N ALA A 212 -22.00 -7.54 4.84
CA ALA A 212 -22.43 -8.53 3.87
C ALA A 212 -23.58 -9.38 4.43
N LYS A 213 -24.26 -10.11 3.53
CA LYS A 213 -25.34 -11.02 3.92
C LYS A 213 -24.84 -12.03 4.98
N PRO A 214 -25.67 -12.38 5.99
CA PRO A 214 -25.27 -13.34 7.00
C PRO A 214 -24.80 -14.68 6.40
N THR A 215 -23.62 -15.14 6.81
CA THR A 215 -23.04 -16.41 6.36
C THR A 215 -23.56 -17.61 7.14
N GLY A 216 -24.21 -17.36 8.29
CA GLY A 216 -24.62 -18.38 9.25
C GLY A 216 -23.49 -18.91 10.12
N LYS A 217 -22.24 -18.46 9.91
CA LYS A 217 -21.06 -18.91 10.67
C LYS A 217 -20.82 -18.06 11.91
N LYS A 218 -20.31 -18.68 12.97
CA LYS A 218 -20.02 -18.07 14.27
C LYS A 218 -18.52 -18.11 14.56
N VAL A 219 -17.96 -16.96 14.94
CA VAL A 219 -16.53 -16.85 15.29
C VAL A 219 -16.36 -16.32 16.71
N ALA A 220 -15.57 -17.03 17.51
CA ALA A 220 -15.12 -16.56 18.81
C ALA A 220 -13.79 -15.81 18.66
N VAL A 221 -13.70 -14.59 19.19
CA VAL A 221 -12.45 -13.83 19.27
C VAL A 221 -12.07 -13.69 20.73
N VAL A 222 -10.91 -14.21 21.12
CA VAL A 222 -10.43 -14.18 22.51
C VAL A 222 -9.40 -13.06 22.66
N GLY A 223 -9.78 -12.01 23.37
CA GLY A 223 -9.01 -10.78 23.58
C GLY A 223 -9.55 -9.60 22.76
N SER A 224 -9.80 -8.48 23.43
CA SER A 224 -10.29 -7.23 22.82
C SER A 224 -9.19 -6.18 22.61
N GLY A 225 -7.96 -6.63 22.43
CA GLY A 225 -6.87 -5.76 21.99
C GLY A 225 -7.05 -5.26 20.55
N PRO A 226 -6.12 -4.43 20.04
CA PRO A 226 -6.21 -3.88 18.69
C PRO A 226 -6.35 -4.95 17.60
N ALA A 227 -5.64 -6.08 17.73
CA ALA A 227 -5.75 -7.19 16.78
C ALA A 227 -7.12 -7.87 16.82
N GLY A 228 -7.62 -8.22 18.02
CA GLY A 228 -8.91 -8.89 18.19
C GLY A 228 -10.09 -8.03 17.74
N LEU A 229 -10.10 -6.74 18.11
CA LEU A 229 -11.15 -5.83 17.67
C LEU A 229 -11.10 -5.57 16.15
N ALA A 230 -9.90 -5.49 15.55
CA ALA A 230 -9.77 -5.38 14.10
C ALA A 230 -10.29 -6.62 13.38
N ALA A 231 -9.95 -7.82 13.88
CA ALA A 231 -10.46 -9.06 13.32
C ALA A 231 -12.00 -9.15 13.45
N ALA A 232 -12.55 -8.79 14.61
CA ALA A 232 -14.00 -8.78 14.83
C ALA A 232 -14.74 -7.83 13.89
N TYR A 233 -14.18 -6.63 13.65
CA TYR A 233 -14.69 -5.68 12.68
C TYR A 233 -14.78 -6.29 11.28
N PHE A 234 -13.69 -6.88 10.79
CA PHE A 234 -13.63 -7.44 9.43
C PHE A 234 -14.48 -8.70 9.28
N LEU A 235 -14.50 -9.61 10.25
CA LEU A 235 -15.34 -10.79 10.20
C LEU A 235 -16.84 -10.44 10.18
N THR A 236 -17.25 -9.45 10.98
CA THR A 236 -18.65 -8.99 11.01
C THR A 236 -19.04 -8.32 9.69
N LYS A 237 -18.13 -7.53 9.10
CA LYS A 237 -18.29 -6.95 7.76
C LYS A 237 -18.51 -8.00 6.67
N LYS A 238 -17.97 -9.22 6.83
CA LYS A 238 -18.21 -10.37 5.94
C LYS A 238 -19.49 -11.15 6.22
N GLY A 239 -20.29 -10.73 7.21
CA GLY A 239 -21.56 -11.36 7.55
C GLY A 239 -21.44 -12.52 8.54
N HIS A 240 -20.27 -12.74 9.14
CA HIS A 240 -20.11 -13.73 10.22
C HIS A 240 -20.64 -13.16 11.54
N LYS A 241 -21.21 -14.02 12.38
CA LYS A 241 -21.61 -13.65 13.75
C LYS A 241 -20.39 -13.74 14.66
N VAL A 242 -19.95 -12.62 15.23
CA VAL A 242 -18.73 -12.55 16.04
C VAL A 242 -19.05 -12.28 17.51
N THR A 243 -18.44 -13.05 18.40
CA THR A 243 -18.43 -12.79 19.85
C THR A 243 -17.00 -12.61 20.33
N VAL A 244 -16.72 -11.45 20.95
CA VAL A 244 -15.43 -11.11 21.56
C VAL A 244 -15.49 -11.44 23.05
N PHE A 245 -14.59 -12.30 23.52
CA PHE A 245 -14.39 -12.62 24.93
C PHE A 245 -13.22 -11.82 25.46
N GLU A 246 -13.45 -11.03 26.51
CA GLU A 246 -12.44 -10.20 27.14
C GLU A 246 -12.36 -10.50 28.63
N ALA A 247 -11.15 -10.76 29.14
CA ALA A 247 -10.93 -11.06 30.55
C ALA A 247 -11.09 -9.82 31.44
N LEU A 248 -10.80 -8.63 30.91
CA LEU A 248 -10.95 -7.37 31.62
C LEU A 248 -12.43 -6.91 31.68
N PRO A 249 -12.81 -6.08 32.67
CA PRO A 249 -14.16 -5.52 32.76
C PRO A 249 -14.55 -4.58 31.61
N LYS A 250 -13.57 -4.10 30.82
CA LYS A 250 -13.78 -3.19 29.68
C LYS A 250 -12.89 -3.59 28.50
N ALA A 251 -13.43 -3.47 27.29
CA ALA A 251 -12.71 -3.78 26.06
C ALA A 251 -11.59 -2.79 25.73
N GLY A 252 -10.62 -3.18 24.90
CA GLY A 252 -9.56 -2.32 24.38
C GLY A 252 -8.14 -2.84 24.64
N GLY A 253 -7.99 -3.87 25.47
CA GLY A 253 -6.71 -4.51 25.79
C GLY A 253 -5.60 -3.50 26.10
N TYR A 254 -4.44 -3.64 25.46
CA TYR A 254 -3.30 -2.75 25.65
C TYR A 254 -3.60 -1.26 25.38
N MET A 255 -4.51 -0.93 24.45
CA MET A 255 -4.90 0.46 24.21
C MET A 255 -5.55 1.09 25.45
N ARG A 256 -6.23 0.27 26.28
CA ARG A 256 -6.82 0.71 27.54
C ARG A 256 -5.86 0.68 28.72
N VAL A 257 -5.08 -0.39 28.87
CA VAL A 257 -4.28 -0.58 30.10
C VAL A 257 -2.83 -0.16 29.98
N GLY A 258 -2.30 -0.07 28.76
CA GLY A 258 -0.90 0.24 28.50
C GLY A 258 -0.63 1.65 28.00
N ILE A 259 -1.55 2.22 27.22
CA ILE A 259 -1.40 3.59 26.70
C ILE A 259 -1.92 4.61 27.73
N PRO A 260 -1.10 5.60 28.14
CA PRO A 260 -1.54 6.66 29.04
C PRO A 260 -2.72 7.46 28.49
N GLU A 261 -3.60 7.92 29.36
CA GLU A 261 -4.82 8.63 28.96
C GLU A 261 -4.56 9.94 28.23
N TYR A 262 -3.46 10.64 28.57
CA TYR A 262 -3.07 11.85 27.84
C TYR A 262 -2.62 11.58 26.40
N ALA A 263 -2.11 10.38 26.11
CA ALA A 263 -1.75 9.96 24.75
C ALA A 263 -2.97 9.37 24.02
N LEU A 264 -3.86 8.70 24.74
CA LEU A 264 -5.11 8.15 24.20
C LEU A 264 -6.28 8.35 25.18
N PRO A 265 -7.10 9.41 24.98
CA PRO A 265 -8.23 9.68 25.84
C PRO A 265 -9.24 8.52 25.85
N ARG A 266 -9.74 8.14 27.03
CA ARG A 266 -10.64 6.99 27.18
C ARG A 266 -11.95 7.18 26.42
N GLN A 267 -12.44 8.41 26.32
CA GLN A 267 -13.61 8.75 25.52
C GLN A 267 -13.44 8.39 24.03
N ILE A 268 -12.26 8.60 23.45
CA ILE A 268 -11.98 8.29 22.04
C ILE A 268 -11.89 6.78 21.85
N LEU A 269 -11.20 6.10 22.76
CA LEU A 269 -11.11 4.65 22.77
C LEU A 269 -12.50 4.00 22.89
N ASP A 270 -13.31 4.46 23.84
CA ASP A 270 -14.65 3.94 24.09
C ASP A 270 -15.56 4.20 22.87
N ALA A 271 -15.51 5.38 22.27
CA ALA A 271 -16.29 5.72 21.08
C ALA A 271 -15.96 4.85 19.86
N GLU A 272 -14.69 4.53 19.63
CA GLU A 272 -14.31 3.67 18.50
C GLU A 272 -14.62 2.18 18.76
N ILE A 273 -14.53 1.71 20.00
CA ILE A 273 -15.00 0.36 20.37
C ILE A 273 -16.52 0.27 20.20
N GLU A 274 -17.26 1.29 20.60
CA GLU A 274 -18.71 1.36 20.42
C GLU A 274 -19.11 1.30 18.93
N ASN A 275 -18.32 1.90 18.03
CA ASN A 275 -18.56 1.76 16.59
C ASN A 275 -18.39 0.31 16.10
N VAL A 276 -17.48 -0.45 16.70
CA VAL A 276 -17.33 -1.90 16.42
C VAL A 276 -18.52 -2.68 17.00
N ALA A 277 -19.01 -2.33 18.20
CA ALA A 277 -20.21 -2.93 18.78
C ALA A 277 -21.46 -2.69 17.92
N LYS A 278 -21.64 -1.46 17.43
CA LYS A 278 -22.76 -1.06 16.54
C LYS A 278 -22.80 -1.81 15.21
N LEU A 279 -21.71 -2.43 14.78
CA LEU A 279 -21.69 -3.32 13.62
C LEU A 279 -22.33 -4.69 13.87
N GLY A 280 -22.62 -5.03 15.13
CA GLY A 280 -23.19 -6.32 15.52
C GLY A 280 -22.19 -7.27 16.20
N VAL A 281 -21.02 -6.78 16.62
CA VAL A 281 -20.08 -7.55 17.44
C VAL A 281 -20.61 -7.68 18.85
N GLU A 282 -20.76 -8.92 19.34
CA GLU A 282 -21.15 -9.20 20.73
C GLU A 282 -19.92 -9.19 21.64
N PHE A 283 -20.02 -8.52 22.80
CA PHE A 283 -18.94 -8.47 23.79
C PHE A 283 -19.30 -9.24 25.06
N LYS A 284 -18.44 -10.16 25.46
CA LYS A 284 -18.47 -10.85 26.76
C LYS A 284 -17.28 -10.38 27.60
N LEU A 285 -17.48 -9.31 28.34
CA LEU A 285 -16.48 -8.68 29.21
C LEU A 285 -16.36 -9.45 30.54
N GLY A 286 -15.24 -9.29 31.25
CA GLY A 286 -14.96 -10.01 32.50
C GLY A 286 -14.94 -11.54 32.35
N THR A 287 -14.77 -12.05 31.13
CA THR A 287 -14.89 -13.47 30.77
C THR A 287 -13.57 -13.98 30.23
N ALA A 288 -12.78 -14.60 31.10
CA ALA A 288 -11.55 -15.28 30.70
C ALA A 288 -11.87 -16.65 30.07
N VAL A 289 -11.36 -16.89 28.86
CA VAL A 289 -11.45 -18.20 28.20
C VAL A 289 -10.29 -19.08 28.69
N ASN A 290 -10.62 -20.22 29.30
CA ASN A 290 -9.64 -21.15 29.86
C ASN A 290 -9.54 -22.48 29.08
N SER A 291 -10.49 -22.78 28.18
CA SER A 291 -10.47 -23.97 27.34
C SER A 291 -11.00 -23.67 25.94
N LEU A 292 -10.30 -24.13 24.90
CA LEU A 292 -10.77 -24.05 23.52
C LEU A 292 -11.96 -24.99 23.25
N SER A 293 -12.03 -26.13 23.96
CA SER A 293 -13.16 -27.06 23.83
C SER A 293 -14.49 -26.40 24.20
N SER A 294 -14.47 -25.53 25.22
CA SER A 294 -15.67 -24.81 25.66
C SER A 294 -16.25 -23.92 24.56
N LEU A 295 -15.40 -23.30 23.74
CA LEU A 295 -15.86 -22.49 22.60
C LEU A 295 -16.46 -23.37 21.50
N LYS A 296 -15.87 -24.54 21.24
CA LYS A 296 -16.44 -25.51 20.29
C LYS A 296 -17.80 -26.04 20.76
N GLU A 297 -17.93 -26.35 22.05
CA GLU A 297 -19.19 -26.77 22.68
C GLU A 297 -20.27 -25.67 22.65
N MET A 298 -19.88 -24.40 22.70
CA MET A 298 -20.77 -23.26 22.48
C MET A 298 -21.20 -23.08 21.00
N GLY A 299 -20.68 -23.90 20.09
CA GLY A 299 -21.06 -23.93 18.68
C GLY A 299 -20.38 -22.86 17.83
N PHE A 300 -19.18 -22.41 18.19
CA PHE A 300 -18.37 -21.57 17.31
C PHE A 300 -17.69 -22.41 16.22
N ASP A 301 -17.77 -21.97 14.97
CA ASP A 301 -17.15 -22.63 13.80
C ASP A 301 -15.65 -22.36 13.72
N ALA A 302 -15.19 -21.23 14.25
CA ALA A 302 -13.77 -20.87 14.32
C ALA A 302 -13.46 -20.04 15.57
N THR A 303 -12.21 -20.11 16.02
CA THR A 303 -11.69 -19.35 17.17
C THR A 303 -10.44 -18.58 16.79
N LEU A 304 -10.38 -17.30 17.14
CA LEU A 304 -9.20 -16.45 17.04
C LEU A 304 -8.64 -16.13 18.42
N LEU A 305 -7.35 -16.38 18.62
CA LEU A 305 -6.60 -16.01 19.82
C LEU A 305 -5.84 -14.70 19.58
N ALA A 306 -6.29 -13.63 20.24
CA ALA A 306 -5.73 -12.28 20.18
C ALA A 306 -5.35 -11.77 21.59
N LEU A 307 -4.71 -12.63 22.36
CA LEU A 307 -4.49 -12.51 23.81
C LEU A 307 -3.41 -11.49 24.21
N GLY A 308 -2.60 -11.02 23.26
CA GLY A 308 -1.44 -10.17 23.53
C GLY A 308 -0.16 -10.96 23.88
N ALA A 309 0.93 -10.23 24.14
CA ALA A 309 2.22 -10.84 24.49
C ALA A 309 2.22 -11.44 25.91
N ASN A 310 2.84 -12.61 26.04
CA ASN A 310 2.88 -13.40 27.28
C ASN A 310 4.00 -12.95 28.25
N GLN A 311 5.07 -12.33 27.75
CA GLN A 311 6.13 -11.73 28.57
C GLN A 311 6.50 -10.35 28.04
N GLY A 312 6.64 -9.38 28.94
CA GLY A 312 7.04 -8.02 28.59
C GLY A 312 8.46 -7.98 28.04
N VAL A 313 8.62 -7.79 26.73
CA VAL A 313 9.94 -7.45 26.16
C VAL A 313 10.17 -5.96 26.37
N ARG A 314 11.26 -5.64 27.07
CA ARG A 314 11.74 -4.26 27.23
C ARG A 314 12.48 -3.85 25.94
N ARG A 315 11.82 -3.09 25.07
CA ARG A 315 12.48 -2.33 23.98
C ARG A 315 12.11 -0.85 24.13
N SER A 316 13.09 -0.03 24.55
CA SER A 316 13.06 1.43 24.79
C SER A 316 12.02 1.95 25.81
N ASN A 317 12.04 3.27 26.10
CA ASN A 317 11.46 3.95 27.27
C ASN A 317 9.91 3.91 27.39
N ILE A 318 9.22 3.03 26.66
CA ILE A 318 7.79 2.74 26.84
C ILE A 318 7.70 1.35 27.47
N ILE A 319 7.39 1.28 28.76
CA ILE A 319 7.45 0.06 29.56
C ILE A 319 6.13 -0.74 29.50
N ALA A 320 6.33 -2.01 29.14
CA ALA A 320 5.72 -3.26 29.57
C ALA A 320 4.24 -3.59 29.27
N ALA A 321 4.12 -4.69 28.51
CA ALA A 321 2.98 -5.57 28.48
C ALA A 321 2.51 -5.94 29.89
N PHE A 322 1.21 -5.79 30.14
CA PHE A 322 0.52 -6.51 31.19
C PHE A 322 0.36 -7.97 30.73
N SER A 323 1.09 -8.89 31.35
CA SER A 323 0.48 -10.02 32.06
C SER A 323 1.52 -11.06 32.47
N GLY A 324 1.37 -11.55 33.71
CA GLY A 324 1.90 -12.85 34.12
C GLY A 324 1.06 -13.97 33.51
N ALA A 325 1.40 -14.40 32.30
CA ALA A 325 0.67 -15.44 31.59
C ALA A 325 1.56 -16.65 31.23
N THR A 326 2.57 -16.97 32.03
CA THR A 326 3.56 -18.02 31.72
C THR A 326 2.99 -19.41 31.37
N ASP A 327 1.68 -19.66 31.58
CA ASP A 327 1.04 -20.95 31.28
C ASP A 327 -0.28 -20.89 30.46
N VAL A 328 -0.73 -19.75 29.92
CA VAL A 328 -2.02 -19.71 29.17
C VAL A 328 -1.95 -20.48 27.85
N PHE A 329 -0.86 -20.35 27.08
CA PHE A 329 -0.72 -21.07 25.81
C PHE A 329 -0.59 -22.59 26.00
N LYS A 330 0.08 -23.02 27.08
CA LYS A 330 0.18 -24.43 27.45
C LYS A 330 -1.18 -25.01 27.84
N LYS A 331 -2.02 -24.24 28.56
CA LYS A 331 -3.40 -24.66 28.90
C LYS A 331 -4.25 -24.95 27.67
N PHE A 332 -4.00 -24.26 26.57
CA PHE A 332 -4.71 -24.52 25.30
C PHE A 332 -4.15 -25.70 24.51
N GLY A 333 -3.02 -26.30 24.92
CA GLY A 333 -2.40 -27.41 24.19
C GLY A 333 -1.92 -27.01 22.80
N LEU A 334 -1.45 -25.77 22.64
CA LEU A 334 -0.95 -25.23 21.38
C LEU A 334 0.58 -25.22 21.35
N ALA A 335 1.15 -25.35 20.15
CA ALA A 335 2.58 -25.20 19.96
C ALA A 335 3.04 -23.76 20.25
N VAL A 336 4.14 -23.63 20.99
CA VAL A 336 4.74 -22.36 21.38
C VAL A 336 6.20 -22.35 20.93
N GLU A 337 6.67 -21.21 20.48
CA GLU A 337 8.09 -20.97 20.18
C GLU A 337 8.59 -19.70 20.86
N ASN A 338 9.92 -19.55 20.94
CA ASN A 338 10.53 -18.37 21.55
C ASN A 338 11.08 -17.45 20.46
N ILE A 339 10.52 -16.24 20.35
CA ILE A 339 11.00 -15.18 19.46
C ILE A 339 11.54 -14.05 20.32
N ASN A 340 12.84 -13.78 20.22
CA ASN A 340 13.50 -12.66 20.92
C ASN A 340 13.22 -12.63 22.45
N GLY A 341 13.17 -13.79 23.10
CA GLY A 341 12.88 -13.90 24.53
C GLY A 341 11.38 -13.91 24.89
N SER A 342 10.48 -13.73 23.92
CA SER A 342 9.03 -13.90 24.11
C SER A 342 8.56 -15.27 23.69
N ASN A 343 7.78 -15.91 24.55
CA ASN A 343 6.99 -17.07 24.15
C ASN A 343 5.79 -16.61 23.32
N VAL A 344 5.69 -17.10 22.10
CA VAL A 344 4.62 -16.80 21.14
C VAL A 344 3.97 -18.08 20.63
N LEU A 345 2.73 -18.00 20.17
CA LEU A 345 2.02 -19.10 19.54
C LEU A 345 2.61 -19.36 18.16
N LYS A 346 2.97 -20.62 17.89
CA LYS A 346 3.39 -21.04 16.56
C LYS A 346 2.16 -21.14 15.65
N VAL A 347 2.24 -20.49 14.50
CA VAL A 347 1.18 -20.51 13.49
C VAL A 347 1.79 -20.74 12.10
N ASP A 348 0.94 -21.07 11.14
CA ASP A 348 1.27 -20.99 9.72
C ASP A 348 1.41 -19.51 9.30
N ASP A 349 2.51 -19.18 8.62
CA ASP A 349 2.86 -17.78 8.32
C ASP A 349 1.85 -17.09 7.39
N ASP A 350 1.22 -17.84 6.48
CA ASP A 350 0.27 -17.30 5.51
C ASP A 350 -1.15 -17.21 6.07
N THR A 351 -1.59 -18.27 6.75
CA THR A 351 -2.97 -18.42 7.21
C THR A 351 -3.18 -18.01 8.66
N LEU A 352 -2.11 -17.91 9.46
CA LEU A 352 -2.18 -17.71 10.92
C LEU A 352 -2.95 -18.81 11.66
N SER A 353 -3.11 -19.99 11.04
CA SER A 353 -3.70 -21.16 11.68
C SER A 353 -2.74 -21.80 12.66
N THR A 354 -3.26 -22.32 13.77
CA THR A 354 -2.47 -23.03 14.77
C THR A 354 -2.43 -24.54 14.46
N SER A 355 -1.78 -25.32 15.32
CA SER A 355 -1.80 -26.78 15.23
C SER A 355 -3.18 -27.43 15.47
N GLN A 356 -4.18 -26.67 15.94
CA GLN A 356 -5.54 -27.16 16.14
C GLN A 356 -6.47 -26.64 15.04
N GLU A 357 -7.27 -27.55 14.48
CA GLU A 357 -8.22 -27.23 13.41
C GLU A 357 -9.26 -26.20 13.88
N GLY A 358 -9.50 -25.19 13.03
CA GLY A 358 -10.44 -24.11 13.32
C GLY A 358 -9.94 -23.08 14.35
N VAL A 359 -8.68 -23.18 14.80
CA VAL A 359 -8.07 -22.26 15.77
C VAL A 359 -6.95 -21.46 15.10
N PHE A 360 -7.04 -20.14 15.20
CA PHE A 360 -6.13 -19.16 14.63
C PHE A 360 -5.54 -18.29 15.75
N ALA A 361 -4.39 -17.67 15.52
CA ALA A 361 -3.80 -16.72 16.46
C ALA A 361 -3.22 -15.48 15.75
N CYS A 362 -3.26 -14.32 16.39
CA CYS A 362 -2.76 -13.08 15.77
C CYS A 362 -2.25 -12.05 16.79
N GLY A 363 -1.74 -10.93 16.27
CA GLY A 363 -1.23 -9.82 17.06
C GLY A 363 0.01 -10.21 17.85
N ASP A 364 0.15 -9.65 19.05
CA ASP A 364 1.34 -9.83 19.86
C ASP A 364 1.49 -11.25 20.44
N ALA A 365 0.41 -12.05 20.42
CA ALA A 365 0.47 -13.46 20.80
C ALA A 365 1.29 -14.30 19.81
N VAL A 366 1.48 -13.82 18.58
CA VAL A 366 2.25 -14.48 17.52
C VAL A 366 3.55 -13.74 17.23
N ASN A 367 3.50 -12.40 17.19
CA ASN A 367 4.63 -11.58 16.72
C ASN A 367 5.50 -11.03 17.85
N GLY A 368 5.13 -11.23 19.11
CA GLY A 368 5.65 -10.47 20.25
C GLY A 368 5.14 -9.02 20.25
N PRO A 369 5.61 -8.15 21.15
CA PRO A 369 5.09 -6.78 21.27
C PRO A 369 5.24 -5.97 19.99
N THR A 370 4.12 -5.48 19.44
CA THR A 370 4.10 -4.65 18.23
C THR A 370 3.35 -3.32 18.45
N SER A 371 3.39 -2.42 17.46
CA SER A 371 2.60 -1.18 17.53
C SER A 371 1.13 -1.42 17.14
N VAL A 372 0.23 -0.54 17.58
CA VAL A 372 -1.22 -0.65 17.35
C VAL A 372 -1.56 -0.91 15.87
N ILE A 373 -0.87 -0.25 14.94
CA ILE A 373 -1.11 -0.42 13.49
C ILE A 373 -0.70 -1.81 12.97
N HIS A 374 0.35 -2.42 13.51
CA HIS A 374 0.76 -3.78 13.16
C HIS A 374 -0.21 -4.81 13.75
N ALA A 375 -0.66 -4.61 14.98
CA ALA A 375 -1.69 -5.44 15.58
C ALA A 375 -2.99 -5.41 14.77
N VAL A 376 -3.44 -4.23 14.33
CA VAL A 376 -4.58 -4.06 13.42
C VAL A 376 -4.39 -4.82 12.10
N ALA A 377 -3.20 -4.69 11.49
CA ALA A 377 -2.87 -5.41 10.26
C ALA A 377 -2.91 -6.94 10.45
N SER A 378 -2.38 -7.44 11.57
CA SER A 378 -2.41 -8.86 11.92
C SER A 378 -3.85 -9.35 12.14
N GLY A 379 -4.69 -8.58 12.83
CA GLY A 379 -6.11 -8.90 13.00
C GLY A 379 -6.87 -8.95 11.67
N LYS A 380 -6.58 -8.04 10.74
CA LYS A 380 -7.14 -8.06 9.39
C LYS A 380 -6.73 -9.29 8.59
N LYS A 381 -5.45 -9.67 8.65
CA LYS A 381 -4.95 -10.91 8.03
C LYS A 381 -5.65 -12.14 8.62
N ALA A 382 -5.79 -12.20 9.94
CA ALA A 382 -6.48 -13.30 10.61
C ALA A 382 -7.96 -13.39 10.21
N ALA A 383 -8.66 -12.25 10.10
CA ALA A 383 -10.04 -12.23 9.62
C ALA A 383 -10.18 -12.78 8.19
N ALA A 384 -9.26 -12.43 7.28
CA ALA A 384 -9.24 -12.96 5.93
C ALA A 384 -9.01 -14.49 5.89
N SER A 385 -8.09 -14.99 6.72
CA SER A 385 -7.83 -16.43 6.83
C SER A 385 -9.01 -17.21 7.40
N ILE A 386 -9.66 -16.69 8.44
CA ILE A 386 -10.86 -17.30 9.04
C ILE A 386 -12.02 -17.28 8.04
N ASP A 387 -12.25 -16.17 7.35
CA ASP A 387 -13.28 -16.06 6.30
C ASP A 387 -13.07 -17.13 5.22
N LYS A 388 -11.83 -17.30 4.75
CA LYS A 388 -11.46 -18.34 3.79
C LYS A 388 -11.71 -19.76 4.33
N TYR A 389 -11.30 -20.02 5.58
CA TYR A 389 -11.50 -21.31 6.24
C TYR A 389 -12.99 -21.68 6.35
N LEU A 390 -13.86 -20.69 6.61
CA LEU A 390 -15.29 -20.87 6.72
C LEU A 390 -16.02 -21.02 5.36
N GLY A 391 -15.27 -21.11 4.25
CA GLY A 391 -15.81 -21.32 2.90
C GLY A 391 -16.25 -20.04 2.19
N SER A 392 -15.85 -18.86 2.67
CA SER A 392 -16.11 -17.58 2.00
C SER A 392 -14.94 -17.17 1.09
N ALA A 393 -15.08 -16.06 0.36
CA ALA A 393 -14.13 -15.64 -0.66
C ALA A 393 -12.70 -15.36 -0.14
N GLY A 394 -12.51 -15.13 1.17
CA GLY A 394 -11.22 -14.96 1.84
C GLY A 394 -10.48 -13.66 1.51
N LYS A 395 -10.73 -13.04 0.35
CA LYS A 395 -10.11 -11.77 -0.04
C LYS A 395 -10.88 -10.58 0.52
N TRP A 396 -10.13 -9.66 1.14
CA TRP A 396 -10.63 -8.34 1.47
C TRP A 396 -10.56 -7.44 0.23
N VAL A 397 -11.55 -7.57 -0.64
CA VAL A 397 -11.77 -6.57 -1.70
C VAL A 397 -12.55 -5.44 -1.05
N TYR A 398 -11.95 -4.27 -0.95
CA TYR A 398 -12.71 -3.09 -0.56
C TYR A 398 -13.75 -2.84 -1.65
N GLU A 399 -15.02 -2.81 -1.29
CA GLU A 399 -15.91 -1.97 -2.09
C GLU A 399 -15.37 -0.56 -1.95
N ASN A 400 -15.05 0.06 -3.08
CA ASN A 400 -14.58 1.43 -3.12
C ASN A 400 -15.73 2.33 -2.66
N ILE A 401 -15.86 2.52 -1.34
CA ILE A 401 -16.91 3.33 -0.70
C ILE A 401 -16.90 4.74 -1.30
N VAL A 402 -15.69 5.23 -1.54
CA VAL A 402 -15.42 6.40 -2.37
C VAL A 402 -14.88 5.84 -3.68
N ALA A 403 -15.22 6.41 -4.84
CA ALA A 403 -14.58 6.09 -6.12
C ALA A 403 -13.23 6.83 -6.26
N HIS A 404 -12.23 6.20 -6.89
CA HIS A 404 -11.02 6.94 -7.23
C HIS A 404 -11.40 8.05 -8.22
N GLU A 405 -10.77 9.21 -8.10
CA GLU A 405 -10.91 10.21 -9.15
C GLU A 405 -10.31 9.65 -10.46
N PRO A 406 -10.93 9.97 -11.61
CA PRO A 406 -10.42 9.54 -12.89
C PRO A 406 -9.05 10.15 -13.14
N VAL A 407 -8.12 9.35 -13.66
CA VAL A 407 -6.83 9.89 -14.06
C VAL A 407 -7.02 10.66 -15.37
N SER A 408 -6.78 11.96 -15.29
CA SER A 408 -6.91 12.93 -16.37
C SER A 408 -5.64 13.77 -16.48
N ARG A 409 -5.53 14.55 -17.57
CA ARG A 409 -4.46 15.53 -17.75
C ARG A 409 -4.32 16.44 -16.53
N ASP A 410 -5.43 16.91 -15.96
CA ASP A 410 -5.40 17.82 -14.80
C ASP A 410 -4.83 17.13 -13.56
N THR A 411 -5.22 15.88 -13.29
CA THR A 411 -4.66 15.11 -12.16
C THR A 411 -3.17 14.85 -12.32
N PHE A 412 -2.69 14.69 -13.56
CA PHE A 412 -1.27 14.53 -13.86
C PHE A 412 -0.50 15.84 -13.67
N LEU A 413 -1.07 16.98 -14.06
CA LEU A 413 -0.45 18.29 -13.81
C LEU A 413 -0.29 18.56 -12.30
N GLU A 414 -1.22 18.13 -11.46
CA GLU A 414 -1.05 18.22 -9.99
C GLU A 414 0.20 17.49 -9.49
N ARG A 415 0.63 16.42 -10.16
CA ARG A 415 1.83 15.65 -9.82
C ARG A 415 3.12 16.34 -10.27
N ILE A 416 3.13 16.91 -11.48
CA ILE A 416 4.32 17.54 -12.07
C ILE A 416 4.74 18.80 -11.31
N PHE A 417 3.77 19.54 -10.76
CA PHE A 417 4.02 20.78 -10.02
C PHE A 417 3.93 20.52 -8.51
N PRO A 418 4.95 19.92 -7.88
CA PRO A 418 4.93 19.65 -6.45
C PRO A 418 4.75 20.95 -5.68
N LYS A 419 3.74 20.97 -4.81
CA LYS A 419 3.42 22.12 -3.97
C LYS A 419 4.54 22.29 -2.93
N SER A 420 5.36 23.32 -3.12
CA SER A 420 6.60 23.54 -2.38
C SER A 420 6.44 24.71 -1.41
N LYS A 421 6.11 24.39 -0.16
CA LYS A 421 6.58 25.07 1.06
C LYS A 421 6.09 24.26 2.27
N PRO A 422 6.99 23.82 3.17
CA PRO A 422 6.57 23.23 4.44
C PRO A 422 5.73 24.24 5.21
N LEU A 423 4.58 23.80 5.72
CA LEU A 423 3.90 24.58 6.73
C LEU A 423 4.64 24.30 8.04
N SER A 424 5.30 25.31 8.62
CA SER A 424 5.74 25.22 10.01
C SER A 424 4.50 25.29 10.90
N VAL A 425 3.81 24.16 11.06
CA VAL A 425 2.61 24.09 11.88
C VAL A 425 3.05 23.93 13.33
N LYS A 426 2.87 24.99 14.11
CA LYS A 426 2.97 24.90 15.57
C LYS A 426 1.66 24.33 16.11
N TYR A 427 1.76 23.29 16.93
CA TYR A 427 0.62 22.76 17.67
C TYR A 427 0.08 23.80 18.66
N ASP A 428 -1.24 23.84 18.84
CA ASP A 428 -1.85 24.63 19.90
C ASP A 428 -1.66 23.91 21.25
N ILE A 429 -0.59 24.29 21.96
CA ILE A 429 -0.25 23.72 23.28
C ILE A 429 -1.37 24.01 24.31
N LYS A 430 -2.07 25.13 24.19
CA LYS A 430 -3.13 25.50 25.13
C LYS A 430 -4.32 24.56 24.93
N GLN A 431 -4.73 24.35 23.68
CA GLN A 431 -5.81 23.40 23.36
C GLN A 431 -5.46 21.97 23.76
N ALA A 432 -4.21 21.54 23.58
CA ALA A 432 -3.76 20.21 24.02
C ALA A 432 -3.92 20.05 25.55
N LYS A 433 -3.49 21.06 26.33
CA LYS A 433 -3.67 21.08 27.79
C LYS A 433 -5.12 21.09 28.22
N GLU A 434 -5.97 21.89 27.59
CA GLU A 434 -7.41 21.97 27.90
C GLU A 434 -8.12 20.64 27.65
N ARG A 435 -7.69 19.88 26.64
CA ARG A 435 -8.22 18.55 26.31
C ARG A 435 -7.54 17.41 27.06
N ASN A 436 -6.53 17.72 27.89
CA ASN A 436 -5.65 16.73 28.53
C ASN A 436 -5.06 15.73 27.50
N GLU A 437 -4.60 16.24 26.36
CA GLU A 437 -3.99 15.45 25.28
C GLU A 437 -2.50 15.82 25.08
N GLU A 438 -1.68 14.86 24.64
CA GLU A 438 -0.26 15.04 24.35
C GLU A 438 -0.01 16.09 23.24
N THR A 439 -0.87 16.08 22.21
CA THR A 439 -0.81 17.01 21.08
C THR A 439 -2.20 17.53 20.76
N ALA A 440 -2.30 18.78 20.31
CA ALA A 440 -3.51 19.26 19.67
C ALA A 440 -3.60 18.70 18.24
N GLY A 441 -4.83 18.44 17.79
CA GLY A 441 -5.09 18.15 16.38
C GLY A 441 -4.95 19.41 15.52
N TYR A 442 -4.86 19.24 14.20
CA TYR A 442 -4.89 20.38 13.28
C TYR A 442 -6.28 21.00 13.20
N SER A 443 -6.36 22.33 13.06
CA SER A 443 -7.60 22.99 12.62
C SER A 443 -7.99 22.52 11.21
N ARG A 444 -9.23 22.75 10.78
CA ARG A 444 -9.66 22.41 9.41
C ARG A 444 -8.78 23.08 8.36
N GLU A 445 -8.47 24.35 8.56
CA GLU A 445 -7.65 25.16 7.65
C GLU A 445 -6.23 24.61 7.54
N VAL A 446 -5.63 24.28 8.69
CA VAL A 446 -4.28 23.71 8.75
C VAL A 446 -4.25 22.31 8.14
N ALA A 447 -5.23 21.46 8.45
CA ALA A 447 -5.32 20.11 7.88
C ALA A 447 -5.52 20.15 6.36
N ALA A 448 -6.34 21.07 5.85
CA ALA A 448 -6.51 21.24 4.40
C ALA A 448 -5.24 21.77 3.74
N ALA A 449 -4.56 22.75 4.34
CA ALA A 449 -3.32 23.27 3.82
C ALA A 449 -2.19 22.21 3.83
N GLU A 450 -2.12 21.39 4.87
CA GLU A 450 -1.17 20.28 4.96
C GLU A 450 -1.47 19.18 3.94
N GLY A 451 -2.72 18.75 3.81
CA GLY A 451 -3.12 17.75 2.82
C GLY A 451 -2.80 18.19 1.39
N LYS A 452 -2.96 19.49 1.10
CA LYS A 452 -2.60 20.08 -0.20
C LYS A 452 -1.11 19.96 -0.52
N ARG A 453 -0.20 19.80 0.44
CA ARG A 453 1.23 19.64 0.13
C ARG A 453 1.54 18.34 -0.61
N CYS A 454 0.70 17.31 -0.52
CA CYS A 454 0.98 15.97 -1.05
C CYS A 454 1.47 15.96 -2.52
N TRP A 455 2.56 15.23 -2.79
CA TRP A 455 3.15 15.10 -4.13
C TRP A 455 2.45 14.09 -5.04
N ARG A 456 1.33 13.47 -4.63
CA ARG A 456 0.58 12.53 -5.49
C ARG A 456 1.44 11.38 -6.05
N CYS A 457 2.32 10.80 -5.21
CA CYS A 457 3.21 9.68 -5.61
C CYS A 457 2.46 8.40 -6.04
N ASP A 458 1.13 8.40 -5.96
CA ASP A 458 0.23 7.39 -6.52
C ASP A 458 0.00 7.53 -8.04
N LEU A 459 0.34 8.67 -8.66
CA LEU A 459 0.14 8.94 -10.09
C LEU A 459 1.46 8.84 -10.89
N GLU A 460 2.25 7.79 -10.65
CA GLU A 460 3.52 7.60 -11.35
C GLU A 460 3.36 6.76 -12.62
N GLU A 461 4.11 7.12 -13.67
CA GLU A 461 4.32 6.32 -14.90
C GLU A 461 5.37 5.23 -14.67
#